data_AF-A0A0D6TG54-F1
#
_entry.id   AF-A0A0D6TG54-F1
#
_cell.length_a   1.000
_cell.length_b   1.000
_cell.length_c   1.000
_cell.angle_alpha   90.00
_cell.angle_beta   90.00
_cell.angle_gamma   90.00
#
_symmetry.space_group_name_H-M   'P 1'
#
loop_
_entity.id
_entity.type
_entity.pdbx_description
1 polymer ?
#
loop_
_entity_poly.entity_id
_entity_poly.type
_entity_poly.pdbx_seq_one_letter_code
_entity_poly.pdbx_strand_id
1 'polypeptide(L)'
;MSAHWTRKITFEDDANDWVVLRDGLVVGRVMLDDQQSSRLDRDQWAWSVITMPSQNGYSDSMPAALEEVRARASDRWGHKPHGWPDER
;
A
#
# COMPACT_ATOMS: atom_id res chain seq x y z
N MET A 1 11.88 -4.39 -18.85
CA MET A 1 10.58 -3.69 -18.85
C MET A 1 10.40 -3.14 -17.44
N SER A 2 10.05 -1.86 -17.29
CA SER A 2 9.76 -1.30 -15.96
C SER A 2 8.39 -1.82 -15.51
N ALA A 3 8.28 -2.22 -14.23
CA ALA A 3 7.02 -2.70 -13.68
C ALA A 3 5.96 -1.58 -13.71
N HIS A 4 4.70 -1.95 -14.01
CA HIS A 4 3.59 -1.01 -14.06
C HIS A 4 2.94 -0.88 -12.69
N TRP A 5 2.97 0.32 -12.11
CA TRP A 5 2.46 0.59 -10.77
C TRP A 5 1.15 1.35 -10.83
N THR A 6 0.11 0.82 -10.19
CA THR A 6 -1.17 1.50 -10.02
C THR A 6 -1.63 1.44 -8.57
N ARG A 7 -2.69 2.18 -8.26
CA ARG A 7 -3.37 2.11 -6.97
C ARG A 7 -4.88 2.21 -7.18
N LYS A 8 -5.64 1.56 -6.31
CA LYS A 8 -7.10 1.62 -6.28
C LYS A 8 -7.56 1.99 -4.88
N ILE A 9 -8.63 2.77 -4.79
CA ILE A 9 -9.25 3.12 -3.52
C ILE A 9 -9.84 1.84 -2.92
N THR A 10 -9.59 1.58 -1.64
CA THR A 10 -10.06 0.36 -0.97
C THR A 10 -11.56 0.42 -0.66
N PHE A 11 -12.08 1.59 -0.29
CA PHE A 11 -13.49 1.86 -0.01
C PHE A 11 -13.90 3.16 -0.70
N GLU A 12 -14.96 3.15 -1.53
CA GLU A 12 -15.31 4.28 -2.42
C GLU A 12 -15.44 5.64 -1.71
N ASP A 13 -15.86 5.64 -0.44
CA ASP A 13 -16.02 6.85 0.37
C ASP A 13 -14.74 7.27 1.12
N ASP A 14 -13.67 6.47 1.11
CA ASP A 14 -12.42 6.71 1.83
C ASP A 14 -11.26 6.97 0.86
N ALA A 15 -11.12 8.24 0.48
CA ALA A 15 -10.01 8.71 -0.36
C ALA A 15 -8.62 8.57 0.31
N ASN A 16 -8.56 8.13 1.56
CA ASN A 16 -7.34 7.99 2.33
C ASN A 16 -6.85 6.55 2.45
N ASP A 17 -7.49 5.59 1.78
CA ASP A 17 -7.11 4.17 1.84
C ASP A 17 -6.97 3.57 0.44
N TRP A 18 -5.76 3.07 0.14
CA TRP A 18 -5.37 2.64 -1.18
C TRP A 18 -4.69 1.28 -1.17
N VAL A 19 -5.16 0.38 -2.02
CA VAL A 19 -4.41 -0.82 -2.41
C VAL A 19 -3.44 -0.48 -3.54
N VAL A 20 -2.18 -0.92 -3.38
CA VAL A 20 -1.11 -0.71 -4.36
C VAL A 20 -0.91 -1.97 -5.18
N LEU A 21 -0.88 -1.80 -6.50
CA LEU A 21 -0.70 -2.88 -7.45
C LEU A 21 0.62 -2.73 -8.23
N ARG A 22 1.27 -3.85 -8.49
CA ARG A 22 2.39 -3.99 -9.43
C ARG A 22 2.03 -5.03 -10.47
N ASP A 23 1.97 -4.63 -11.72
CA ASP A 23 1.56 -5.47 -12.86
C ASP A 23 0.19 -6.14 -12.62
N GLY A 24 -0.75 -5.39 -12.02
CA GLY A 24 -2.10 -5.85 -11.71
C GLY A 24 -2.24 -6.73 -10.47
N LEU A 25 -1.13 -7.06 -9.79
CA LEU A 25 -1.12 -7.84 -8.55
C LEU A 25 -1.05 -6.93 -7.33
N VAL A 26 -1.84 -7.22 -6.31
CA VAL A 26 -1.83 -6.50 -5.04
C VAL A 26 -0.52 -6.79 -4.32
N VAL A 27 0.31 -5.76 -4.08
CA VAL A 27 1.61 -5.91 -3.41
C VAL A 27 1.67 -5.20 -2.06
N GLY A 28 0.75 -4.28 -1.80
CA GLY A 28 0.72 -3.53 -0.55
C GLY A 28 -0.51 -2.66 -0.40
N ARG A 29 -0.53 -1.87 0.68
CA ARG A 29 -1.60 -0.92 1.01
C ARG A 29 -0.99 0.32 1.64
N VAL A 30 -1.60 1.47 1.39
CA VAL A 30 -1.28 2.77 1.99
C VAL A 30 -2.56 3.36 2.54
N MET A 31 -2.58 3.74 3.82
CA MET A 31 -3.74 4.35 4.46
C MET A 31 -3.35 5.50 5.37
N LEU A 32 -4.17 6.55 5.45
CA LEU A 32 -4.03 7.57 6.48
C LEU A 32 -4.39 6.94 7.83
N ASP A 33 -3.49 7.06 8.79
CA ASP A 33 -3.76 6.73 10.19
C ASP A 33 -4.21 8.01 10.89
N ASP A 34 -5.52 8.24 10.86
CA ASP A 34 -6.21 9.38 11.50
C ASP A 34 -6.71 9.04 12.92
N GLN A 35 -6.48 7.80 13.37
CA GLN A 35 -6.85 7.39 14.71
C GLN A 35 -5.87 7.99 15.71
N GLN A 36 -6.39 8.36 16.90
CA GLN A 36 -5.77 9.13 18.00
C GLN A 36 -4.40 8.62 18.52
N SER A 37 -3.80 7.61 17.90
CA SER A 37 -2.48 7.05 18.20
C SER A 37 -1.33 7.65 17.39
N SER A 38 -1.56 8.66 16.54
CA SER A 38 -0.43 9.32 15.87
C SER A 38 0.52 9.83 16.95
N ARG A 39 1.67 9.17 17.09
CA ARG A 39 2.55 9.24 18.26
C ARG A 39 3.17 10.64 18.49
N LEU A 40 2.75 11.64 17.70
CA LEU A 40 3.36 12.94 17.49
C LEU A 40 2.36 14.08 17.16
N ASP A 41 1.05 13.93 17.43
CA ASP A 41 0.01 14.95 17.10
C ASP A 41 -0.03 15.34 15.59
N ARG A 42 0.25 14.38 14.70
CA ARG A 42 0.33 14.63 13.25
C ARG A 42 -0.22 13.47 12.47
N ASP A 43 -0.99 13.76 11.42
CA ASP A 43 -1.46 12.76 10.47
C ASP A 43 -0.27 12.01 9.86
N GLN A 44 -0.29 10.67 9.94
CA GLN A 44 0.73 9.81 9.34
C GLN A 44 0.09 8.84 8.35
N TRP A 45 0.85 8.43 7.35
CA TRP A 45 0.44 7.45 6.36
C TRP A 45 1.07 6.11 6.70
N ALA A 46 0.24 5.17 7.13
CA ALA A 46 0.64 3.79 7.31
C ALA A 46 0.83 3.12 5.94
N TRP A 47 1.85 2.28 5.81
CA TRP A 47 2.10 1.48 4.62
C TRP A 47 2.43 0.04 5.02
N SER A 48 2.11 -0.90 4.12
CA SER A 48 2.49 -2.30 4.27
C SER A 48 2.73 -2.97 2.91
N VAL A 49 3.62 -3.97 2.91
CA VAL A 49 3.87 -4.86 1.77
C VAL A 49 3.54 -6.31 2.14
N ILE A 50 2.83 -7.01 1.25
CA ILE A 50 2.39 -8.40 1.48
C ILE A 50 3.33 -9.44 0.84
N THR A 51 4.21 -8.98 -0.07
CA THR A 51 5.31 -9.78 -0.61
C THR A 51 6.36 -10.07 0.47
N MET A 52 7.24 -11.04 0.27
CA MET A 52 8.22 -11.48 1.25
C MET A 52 9.60 -10.82 1.08
N PRO A 53 10.24 -10.33 2.16
CA PRO A 53 9.73 -10.28 3.52
C PRO A 53 8.59 -9.24 3.66
N SER A 54 7.53 -9.62 4.36
CA SER A 54 6.45 -8.68 4.67
C SER A 54 6.96 -7.62 5.64
N GLN A 55 6.62 -6.37 5.35
CA GLN A 55 7.07 -5.20 6.11
C GLN A 55 5.93 -4.19 6.18
N ASN A 56 5.98 -3.33 7.20
CA ASN A 56 5.07 -2.21 7.36
C ASN A 56 5.79 -1.06 8.08
N GLY A 57 5.16 0.11 8.06
CA GLY A 57 5.68 1.28 8.73
C GLY A 57 4.78 2.50 8.53
N TYR A 58 5.33 3.66 8.82
CA TYR A 58 4.66 4.95 8.72
C TYR A 58 5.51 5.92 7.89
N SER A 59 4.86 6.89 7.27
CA SER A 59 5.49 7.99 6.56
C SER A 59 4.70 9.28 6.76
N ASP A 60 5.38 10.41 6.63
CA ASP A 60 4.75 11.72 6.87
C ASP A 60 3.85 12.19 5.72
N SER A 61 3.82 11.44 4.59
CA SER A 61 2.97 11.77 3.45
C SER A 61 2.61 10.53 2.63
N MET A 62 1.48 10.58 1.93
CA MET A 62 1.05 9.53 1.01
C MET A 62 2.10 9.21 -0.07
N PRO A 63 2.73 10.19 -0.75
CA PRO A 63 3.76 9.89 -1.74
C PRO A 63 4.94 9.13 -1.14
N ALA A 64 5.38 9.49 0.07
CA ALA A 64 6.45 8.78 0.75
C ALA A 64 6.04 7.33 1.08
N ALA A 65 4.84 7.12 1.60
CA ALA A 65 4.30 5.79 1.87
C ALA A 65 4.23 4.91 0.61
N LEU A 66 3.88 5.48 -0.55
CA LEU A 66 3.90 4.75 -1.83
C LEU A 66 5.32 4.36 -2.26
N GLU A 67 6.29 5.25 -2.08
CA GLU A 67 7.69 4.94 -2.38
C GLU A 67 8.24 3.86 -1.44
N GLU A 68 7.84 3.84 -0.17
CA GLU A 68 8.20 2.77 0.77
C GLU A 68 7.70 1.40 0.30
N VAL A 69 6.46 1.33 -0.22
CA VAL A 69 5.89 0.12 -0.84
C VAL A 69 6.68 -0.28 -2.08
N ARG A 70 6.99 0.66 -2.97
CA ARG A 70 7.75 0.38 -4.21
C ARG A 70 9.15 -0.12 -3.93
N ALA A 71 9.83 0.44 -2.94
CA ALA A 71 11.20 0.08 -2.57
C ALA A 71 11.29 -1.31 -1.92
N ARG A 72 10.22 -1.76 -1.24
CA ARG A 72 10.24 -3.00 -0.43
C ARG A 72 9.48 -4.16 -1.04
N ALA A 73 8.54 -3.91 -1.93
CA ALA A 73 7.82 -4.97 -2.63
C ALA A 73 8.80 -5.82 -3.44
N SER A 74 8.66 -7.14 -3.33
CA SER A 74 9.54 -8.11 -3.96
C SER A 74 8.75 -9.09 -4.84
N ASP A 75 9.46 -9.91 -5.61
CA ASP A 75 8.83 -10.96 -6.43
C ASP A 75 8.50 -12.24 -5.64
N ARG A 76 8.83 -12.27 -4.33
CA ARG A 76 8.62 -13.44 -3.48
C ARG A 76 7.29 -13.31 -2.75
N TRP A 77 6.57 -14.41 -2.67
CA TRP A 77 5.27 -14.46 -2.00
C TRP A 77 5.25 -15.57 -0.96
N GLY A 78 4.64 -15.29 0.21
CA GLY A 78 4.35 -16.31 1.22
C GLY A 78 3.02 -17.04 0.97
N HIS A 79 2.28 -16.62 -0.05
CA HIS A 79 0.97 -17.13 -0.45
C HIS A 79 0.80 -17.00 -1.97
N LYS A 80 -0.31 -17.49 -2.53
CA LYS A 80 -0.63 -17.27 -3.94
C LYS A 80 -0.86 -15.77 -4.20
N PRO A 81 -0.28 -15.14 -5.24
CA PRO A 81 -0.57 -13.75 -5.56
C PRO A 81 -2.04 -13.52 -5.87
N HIS A 82 -2.57 -12.36 -5.47
CA HIS A 82 -3.94 -11.95 -5.71
C HIS A 82 -3.97 -10.66 -6.51
N GLY A 83 -4.79 -10.62 -7.56
CA GLY A 83 -5.13 -9.38 -8.26
C GLY A 83 -6.24 -8.62 -7.54
N TRP A 84 -6.48 -7.38 -7.95
CA TRP A 84 -7.70 -6.68 -7.57
C TRP A 84 -8.86 -7.16 -8.46
N PRO A 85 -10.07 -7.38 -7.93
CA PRO A 85 -11.22 -7.74 -8.75
C PRO A 85 -11.43 -6.71 -9.87
N ASP A 86 -11.49 -7.14 -11.12
CA ASP A 86 -11.90 -6.24 -12.20
C ASP A 86 -13.38 -5.90 -11.97
N GLU A 87 -13.70 -4.61 -12.01
CA GLU A 87 -15.07 -4.11 -12.11
C GLU A 87 -15.60 -4.49 -13.51
N ARG A 88 -16.06 -5.73 -13.68
CA ARG A 88 -16.77 -6.19 -14.88
C ARG A 88 -18.24 -6.46 -14.56
#